data_AF-A0A9P8CPH8-F1
#
_entry.id   AF-A0A9P8CPH8-F1
#
_cell.length_a   1.000
_cell.length_b   1.000
_cell.length_c   1.000
_cell.angle_alpha   90.00
_cell.angle_beta   90.00
_cell.angle_gamma   90.00
#
_symmetry.space_group_name_H-M   'P 1'
#
loop_
_entity.id
_entity.type
_entity.pdbx_description
1 polymer ?
#
loop_
_entity_poly.entity_id
_entity_poly.type
_entity_poly.pdbx_seq_one_letter_code
_entity_poly.pdbx_strand_id
1 'polypeptide(L)'
;MVWDHVLGQDRGTDKVSSYQAPSREQDLSDMPPTYVDVGECEAFRDPAVLFAMNMWRCGSTCELHVWPGAFHMFDGMENPEVPLIQSAILAKKSWLARMMGGG
;
A
#
# COMPACT_ATOMS: atom_id res chain seq x y z
N MET A 1 9.76 -10.13 -19.19
CA MET A 1 9.52 -9.08 -18.16
C MET A 1 9.53 -9.74 -16.78
N VAL A 2 9.85 -9.02 -15.70
CA VAL A 2 9.96 -9.61 -14.33
C VAL A 2 8.72 -10.42 -13.93
N TRP A 3 7.53 -9.95 -14.30
CA TRP A 3 6.27 -10.63 -14.02
C TRP A 3 6.13 -12.01 -14.68
N ASP A 4 6.79 -12.26 -15.81
CA ASP A 4 6.77 -13.58 -16.45
C ASP A 4 7.54 -14.61 -15.63
N HIS A 5 8.54 -14.18 -14.85
CA HIS A 5 9.28 -15.04 -13.92
C HIS A 5 8.52 -15.28 -12.61
N VAL A 6 7.82 -14.26 -12.11
CA VAL A 6 7.08 -14.36 -10.83
C VAL A 6 5.77 -15.12 -10.98
N LEU A 7 5.06 -14.90 -12.10
CA LEU A 7 3.69 -15.41 -12.30
C LEU A 7 3.62 -16.53 -13.35
N GLY A 8 4.64 -16.68 -14.21
CA GLY A 8 4.63 -17.69 -15.26
C GLY A 8 3.38 -17.62 -16.14
N GLN A 9 2.74 -18.77 -16.30
CA GLN A 9 1.53 -18.92 -17.13
C GLN A 9 0.27 -18.30 -16.50
N ASP A 10 0.29 -18.01 -15.19
CA ASP A 10 -0.87 -17.44 -14.51
C ASP A 10 -0.95 -15.92 -14.72
N ARG A 11 0.10 -15.29 -15.27
CA ARG A 11 0.13 -13.85 -15.54
C ARG A 11 -1.09 -13.42 -16.38
N GLY A 12 -1.82 -12.43 -15.86
CA GLY A 12 -2.98 -11.85 -16.56
C GLY A 12 -4.25 -12.69 -16.47
N THR A 13 -4.22 -13.81 -15.74
CA THR A 13 -5.40 -14.65 -15.48
C THR A 13 -5.96 -14.38 -14.08
N ASP A 14 -7.07 -15.03 -13.75
CA ASP A 14 -7.68 -15.10 -12.42
C ASP A 14 -6.91 -16.01 -11.43
N LYS A 15 -5.99 -16.84 -11.94
CA LYS A 15 -5.21 -17.79 -11.12
C LYS A 15 -4.07 -17.16 -10.32
N VAL A 16 -3.74 -15.87 -10.56
CA VAL A 16 -2.75 -15.17 -9.72
C VAL A 16 -3.27 -15.12 -8.28
N SER A 17 -2.50 -15.73 -7.38
CA SER A 17 -2.82 -15.83 -5.96
C SER A 17 -2.92 -14.46 -5.29
N SER A 18 -3.78 -14.31 -4.29
CA SER A 18 -3.84 -13.10 -3.46
C SER A 18 -2.53 -12.84 -2.71
N TYR A 19 -1.72 -13.86 -2.43
CA TYR A 19 -0.37 -13.67 -1.88
C TYR A 19 0.58 -12.96 -2.86
N GLN A 20 0.32 -13.05 -4.17
CA GLN A 20 1.09 -12.35 -5.21
C GLN A 20 0.41 -11.04 -5.64
N ALA A 21 -0.90 -10.93 -5.47
CA ALA A 21 -1.71 -9.76 -5.79
C ALA A 21 -2.78 -9.51 -4.69
N PRO A 22 -2.40 -8.91 -3.54
CA PRO A 22 -3.26 -8.82 -2.35
C PRO A 22 -4.61 -8.14 -2.56
N SER A 23 -4.69 -7.20 -3.49
CA SER A 23 -5.95 -6.52 -3.86
C SER A 23 -7.01 -7.45 -4.46
N ARG A 24 -6.66 -8.71 -4.78
CA ARG A 24 -7.59 -9.75 -5.23
C ARG A 24 -8.19 -10.57 -4.10
N GLU A 25 -7.70 -10.44 -2.87
CA GLU A 25 -8.29 -11.12 -1.72
C GLU A 25 -9.73 -10.63 -1.50
N GLN A 26 -10.64 -11.57 -1.23
CA GLN A 26 -12.07 -11.28 -1.06
C GLN A 26 -12.45 -11.17 0.41
N ASP A 27 -11.71 -11.83 1.30
CA ASP A 27 -11.92 -11.76 2.74
C ASP A 27 -10.69 -11.21 3.46
N LEU A 28 -10.83 -9.97 3.93
CA LEU A 28 -9.81 -9.25 4.69
C LEU A 28 -10.34 -8.91 6.10
N SER A 29 -11.25 -9.69 6.68
CA SER A 29 -11.90 -9.32 7.95
C SER A 29 -10.99 -9.43 9.17
N ASP A 30 -9.98 -10.32 9.14
CA ASP A 30 -9.10 -10.63 10.28
C ASP A 30 -7.66 -10.09 10.10
N MET A 31 -7.53 -8.96 9.40
CA MET A 31 -6.23 -8.36 9.15
C MET A 31 -5.80 -7.51 10.34
N PRO A 32 -4.49 -7.48 10.68
CA PRO A 32 -3.98 -6.51 11.65
C PRO A 32 -4.22 -5.08 11.16
N PRO A 33 -4.25 -4.08 12.05
CA PRO A 33 -4.21 -2.68 11.65
C PRO A 33 -3.11 -2.47 10.61
N THR A 34 -3.48 -1.91 9.46
CA THR A 34 -2.59 -1.85 8.30
C THR A 34 -2.43 -0.41 7.83
N TYR A 35 -1.20 -0.03 7.52
CA TYR A 35 -0.88 1.24 6.87
C TYR A 35 -0.50 0.99 5.42
N VAL A 36 -1.08 1.78 4.51
CA VAL A 36 -0.79 1.79 3.09
C VAL A 36 -0.52 3.22 2.68
N ASP A 37 0.59 3.47 1.98
CA ASP A 37 0.80 4.73 1.28
C ASP A 37 1.21 4.50 -0.17
N VAL A 38 0.84 5.45 -1.02
CA VAL A 38 1.10 5.36 -2.46
C VAL A 38 1.17 6.75 -3.09
N GLY A 39 1.94 6.89 -4.16
CA GLY A 39 1.98 8.12 -4.96
C GLY A 39 0.82 8.23 -5.94
N GLU A 40 0.40 9.45 -6.27
CA GLU A 40 -0.62 9.70 -7.30
C GLU A 40 -0.21 9.18 -8.69
N CYS A 41 1.08 9.27 -9.02
CA CYS A 41 1.68 8.87 -10.29
C CYS A 41 2.25 7.45 -10.26
N GLU A 42 1.89 6.65 -9.25
CA GLU A 42 2.32 5.25 -9.11
C GLU A 42 1.48 4.31 -9.97
N ALA A 43 2.13 3.39 -10.71
CA ALA A 43 1.46 2.36 -11.50
C ALA A 43 0.60 1.41 -10.65
N PHE A 44 0.96 1.25 -9.37
CA PHE A 44 0.23 0.44 -8.40
C PHE A 44 -0.76 1.22 -7.51
N ARG A 45 -1.05 2.50 -7.81
CA ARG A 45 -1.98 3.33 -7.03
C ARG A 45 -3.35 2.68 -6.87
N ASP A 46 -4.01 2.37 -7.97
CA ASP A 46 -5.39 1.88 -7.94
C ASP A 46 -5.50 0.51 -7.22
N PRO A 47 -4.60 -0.46 -7.44
CA PRO A 47 -4.56 -1.68 -6.63
C PRO A 47 -4.34 -1.44 -5.12
N ALA A 48 -3.49 -0.48 -4.73
CA ALA A 48 -3.26 -0.16 -3.32
C ALA A 48 -4.52 0.44 -2.66
N VAL A 49 -5.19 1.36 -3.36
CA VAL A 49 -6.47 1.95 -2.92
C VAL A 49 -7.54 0.86 -2.80
N LEU A 50 -7.65 -0.03 -3.79
CA LEU A 50 -8.62 -1.13 -3.77
C LEU A 50 -8.40 -2.07 -2.58
N PHE A 51 -7.15 -2.40 -2.26
CA PHE A 51 -6.81 -3.23 -1.10
C PHE A 51 -7.28 -2.59 0.21
N ALA A 52 -6.95 -1.31 0.44
CA ALA A 52 -7.40 -0.57 1.62
C ALA A 52 -8.94 -0.47 1.70
N MET A 53 -9.60 -0.20 0.57
CA MET A 53 -11.06 -0.19 0.49
C MET A 53 -11.69 -1.53 0.86
N ASN A 54 -11.11 -2.64 0.39
CA ASN A 54 -11.62 -3.97 0.71
C ASN A 54 -11.38 -4.34 2.18
N MET A 55 -10.25 -3.95 2.78
CA MET A 55 -10.04 -4.10 4.23
C MET A 55 -11.18 -3.47 5.03
N TRP A 56 -11.54 -2.22 4.74
CA TRP A 56 -12.65 -1.56 5.42
C TRP A 56 -14.00 -2.24 5.17
N ARG A 57 -14.26 -2.69 3.94
CA ARG A 57 -15.51 -3.41 3.61
C ARG A 57 -15.66 -4.72 4.38
N CYS A 58 -14.55 -5.43 4.62
CA CYS A 58 -14.53 -6.67 5.39
C CYS A 58 -14.49 -6.43 6.91
N GLY A 59 -14.40 -5.18 7.37
CA GLY A 59 -14.43 -4.82 8.79
C GLY A 59 -13.05 -4.66 9.44
N SER A 60 -11.96 -4.79 8.69
CA SER A 60 -10.60 -4.51 9.17
C SER A 60 -10.25 -3.02 9.12
N THR A 61 -9.27 -2.62 9.93
CA THR A 61 -8.80 -1.23 9.99
C THR A 61 -7.60 -1.01 9.07
N CYS A 62 -7.75 -0.08 8.14
CA CYS A 62 -6.65 0.39 7.28
C CYS A 62 -6.50 1.92 7.36
N GLU A 63 -5.27 2.42 7.34
CA GLU A 63 -4.94 3.82 7.12
C GLU A 63 -4.30 3.95 5.73
N LEU A 64 -4.90 4.77 4.86
CA LEU A 64 -4.46 4.97 3.48
C LEU A 64 -4.03 6.43 3.26
N HIS A 65 -2.83 6.62 2.70
CA HIS A 65 -2.37 7.92 2.20
C HIS A 65 -2.11 7.85 0.69
N VAL A 66 -2.69 8.78 -0.07
CA VAL A 66 -2.37 8.98 -1.49
C VAL A 66 -1.69 10.33 -1.64
N TRP A 67 -0.43 10.34 -2.04
CA TRP A 67 0.42 11.53 -2.06
C TRP A 67 0.38 12.20 -3.45
N PRO A 68 -0.18 13.42 -3.58
CA PRO A 68 -0.28 14.12 -4.87
C PRO A 68 1.08 14.37 -5.51
N GLY A 69 1.18 14.14 -6.83
CA GLY A 69 2.41 14.29 -7.62
C GLY A 69 3.54 13.30 -7.30
N ALA A 70 3.42 12.48 -6.27
CA ALA A 70 4.44 11.49 -5.91
C ALA A 70 4.45 10.30 -6.87
N PHE A 71 5.64 9.73 -7.07
CA PHE A 71 5.91 8.56 -7.90
C PHE A 71 6.49 7.42 -7.04
N HIS A 72 6.89 6.32 -7.69
CA HIS A 72 7.49 5.17 -7.03
C HIS A 72 8.68 5.55 -6.14
N MET A 73 8.62 5.18 -4.86
CA MET A 73 9.69 5.42 -3.88
C MET A 73 10.11 6.88 -3.68
N PHE A 74 9.21 7.85 -3.93
CA PHE A 74 9.51 9.27 -3.77
C PHE A 74 10.08 9.64 -2.38
N ASP A 75 9.64 8.96 -1.31
CA ASP A 75 10.07 9.20 0.07
C ASP A 75 11.48 8.67 0.36
N GLY A 76 12.01 7.77 -0.48
CA GLY A 76 13.39 7.27 -0.43
C GLY A 76 14.43 8.23 -1.02
N MET A 77 14.02 9.33 -1.65
CA MET A 77 14.97 10.36 -2.13
C MET A 77 15.63 11.15 -1.00
N GLU A 78 15.08 11.09 0.22
CA GLU A 78 15.62 11.75 1.42
C GLU A 78 15.99 13.24 1.21
N ASN A 79 15.12 14.00 0.53
CA ASN A 79 15.32 15.44 0.33
C ASN A 79 14.51 16.27 1.35
N PRO A 80 15.16 16.95 2.33
CA PRO A 80 14.49 17.77 3.33
C PRO A 80 13.79 19.01 2.76
N GLU A 81 14.22 19.48 1.58
CA GLU A 81 13.65 20.66 0.92
C GLU A 81 12.31 20.38 0.23
N VAL A 82 11.89 19.11 0.16
CA VAL A 82 10.61 18.70 -0.43
C VAL A 82 9.62 18.37 0.71
N PRO A 83 8.67 19.26 1.02
CA PRO A 83 7.76 19.07 2.16
C PRO A 83 6.94 17.78 2.07
N LEU A 84 6.55 17.37 0.85
CA LEU A 84 5.78 16.15 0.62
C LEU A 84 6.50 14.89 1.15
N ILE A 85 7.82 14.80 0.95
CA ILE A 85 8.62 13.67 1.45
C ILE A 85 8.60 13.66 2.98
N GLN A 86 8.76 14.82 3.60
CA GLN A 86 8.73 14.94 5.06
C GLN A 86 7.35 14.58 5.62
N SER A 87 6.26 15.03 4.98
CA SER A 87 4.90 14.66 5.37
C SER A 87 4.68 13.15 5.30
N ALA A 88 5.13 12.49 4.24
CA ALA A 88 5.02 11.03 4.09
C ALA A 88 5.79 10.26 5.15
N ILE A 89 7.04 10.66 5.41
CA ILE A 89 7.88 10.06 6.46
C ILE A 89 7.24 10.26 7.84
N LEU A 90 6.70 11.44 8.13
CA LEU A 90 6.06 11.74 9.41
C LEU A 90 4.76 10.95 9.61
N ALA A 91 3.93 10.80 8.58
CA ALA A 91 2.71 9.99 8.63
C ALA A 91 3.04 8.53 8.99
N LYS A 92 4.01 7.94 8.28
CA LYS A 92 4.50 6.58 8.50
C LYS A 92 5.06 6.37 9.92
N LYS A 93 5.91 7.30 10.39
CA LYS A 93 6.46 7.28 11.76
C LYS A 93 5.37 7.43 12.82
N SER A 94 4.41 8.32 12.60
CA SER A 94 3.30 8.56 13.52
C SER A 94 2.42 7.31 13.66
N TRP A 95 2.11 6.65 12.54
CA TRP A 95 1.36 5.38 12.56
C TRP A 95 2.12 4.30 13.32
N LEU A 96 3.40 4.09 13.04
CA LEU A 96 4.24 3.13 13.75
C LEU A 96 4.28 3.40 15.27
N ALA A 97 4.43 4.66 15.68
CA ALA A 97 4.41 5.03 17.08
C ALA A 97 3.07 4.69 17.77
N ARG A 98 1.93 4.92 17.09
CA ARG A 98 0.61 4.52 17.61
C ARG A 98 0.49 3.00 17.77
N MET A 99 1.07 2.22 16.86
CA MET A 99 1.01 0.76 16.89
C MET A 99 1.95 0.13 17.93
N MET A 100 3.14 0.71 18.13
CA MET A 100 4.15 0.17 19.06
C MET A 100 4.01 0.70 20.49
N GLY A 101 3.41 1.89 20.66
CA GLY A 101 3.26 2.56 21.95
C GLY A 101 1.91 2.33 22.63
N GLY A 102 1.19 1.25 22.30
CA GLY A 102 -0.15 0.97 22.81
C GLY A 102 -0.20 0.60 24.30
N GLY A 103 -0.16 1.62 25.16
CA GLY A 103 -0.47 1.64 26.58
C GLY A 103 -0.63 3.09 27.04
#